data_AF-A0A136IPK9-F1
#
_entry.id   AF-A0A136IPK9-F1
#
_cell.length_a   1.000
_cell.length_b   1.000
_cell.length_c   1.000
_cell.angle_alpha   90.00
_cell.angle_beta   90.00
_cell.angle_gamma   90.00
#
_symmetry.space_group_name_H-M   'P 1'
#
loop_
_entity.id
_entity.type
_entity.pdbx_description
1 polymer ?
#
loop_
_entity_poly.entity_id
_entity_poly.type
_entity_poly.pdbx_seq_one_letter_code
_entity_poly.pdbx_strand_id
1 'polypeptide(L)'
;MSRSPSIRSLFARALVLMLSAASMASAAAAEFRNIMYLTNQHAIFPNDTRTAPVTHVAMSFMRPHVFNRDPGGHDWPEMWQTVETTRTQFRDGVAVLIAIGGWGDTAGFSTAALTEESRKRWAANVAAMVEDTGADGVDIDWEYPGGNGEDYKQIPNSEKAWEIAAYPLLLSEIRSALGPDKIISAAVPGKVGDMLAFTSTTLPAIMTQLDFLNVMTYDMMNRRDNVTRHHTGVKLSIEALRAYMDRGARAEDLNLGFAFYVKWFKTQHAPCVENPVGCPTVLMEDPVTGGDLGQAGAFAWADETPEWLRESWRDALDKGRYDPDDGSYYYWDEKLDIWWTFDTAQAVKNKFGSIVRTMGVGGVFAWELGSDGPEFARWKALNVGVEGEDAVPKAQKSEL
;
A
#
# COMPACT_ATOMS: atom_id res chain seq x y z
N MET A 1 10.97 -4.31 91.23
CA MET A 1 9.76 -4.92 90.62
C MET A 1 9.34 -4.01 89.47
N SER A 2 9.67 -4.35 88.21
CA SER A 2 8.76 -5.00 87.23
C SER A 2 7.58 -4.07 86.86
N ARG A 3 7.29 -3.64 85.62
CA ARG A 3 7.60 -4.13 84.25
C ARG A 3 7.26 -3.02 83.22
N SER A 4 7.78 -3.22 82.01
CA SER A 4 7.59 -2.51 80.74
C SER A 4 6.25 -2.92 80.02
N PRO A 5 5.93 -2.41 78.80
CA PRO A 5 4.56 -2.09 78.32
C PRO A 5 3.97 -3.08 77.27
N SER A 6 2.70 -2.88 76.86
CA SER A 6 2.11 -3.40 75.60
C SER A 6 1.22 -2.31 74.97
N ILE A 7 1.51 -1.75 73.77
CA ILE A 7 1.39 -2.22 72.38
C ILE A 7 0.02 -1.88 71.72
N ARG A 8 0.13 -1.22 70.56
CA ARG A 8 -0.86 -0.91 69.49
C ARG A 8 -1.75 0.31 69.77
N SER A 9 -1.93 1.30 68.89
CA SER A 9 -1.79 1.34 67.43
C SER A 9 -1.55 2.79 66.99
N LEU A 10 -0.59 2.98 66.08
CA LEU A 10 -0.43 4.20 65.29
C LEU A 10 -1.68 4.47 64.47
N PHE A 11 -1.99 5.74 64.18
CA PHE A 11 -2.10 6.25 62.80
C PHE A 11 -2.26 7.78 62.83
N ALA A 12 -1.15 8.47 62.62
CA ALA A 12 -1.13 9.83 62.10
C ALA A 12 -1.44 9.77 60.60
N ARG A 13 -2.27 10.70 60.10
CA ARG A 13 -2.33 11.01 58.66
C ARG A 13 -2.22 12.51 58.48
N ALA A 14 -1.01 12.93 58.15
CA ALA A 14 -0.72 14.21 57.55
C ALA A 14 -1.26 14.22 56.11
N LEU A 15 -1.96 15.29 55.76
CA LEU A 15 -2.49 15.56 54.43
C LEU A 15 -1.34 16.09 53.56
N VAL A 16 -0.77 15.26 52.71
CA VAL A 16 0.13 15.69 51.63
C VAL A 16 -0.72 15.93 50.39
N LEU A 17 -0.90 17.18 50.00
CA LEU A 17 -1.39 17.52 48.66
C LEU A 17 -0.28 17.19 47.65
N MET A 18 -0.44 16.11 46.88
CA MET A 18 0.26 15.96 45.61
C MET A 18 -0.52 16.71 44.53
N LEU A 19 0.05 17.80 44.01
CA LEU A 19 -0.30 18.29 42.68
C LEU A 19 0.36 17.36 41.67
N SER A 20 -0.39 16.41 41.13
CA SER A 20 0.00 15.71 39.91
C SER A 20 -0.24 16.64 38.72
N ALA A 21 0.82 17.28 38.23
CA ALA A 21 0.82 17.89 36.92
C ALA A 21 0.73 16.77 35.87
N ALA A 22 -0.48 16.52 35.37
CA ALA A 22 -0.66 15.67 34.20
C ALA A 22 -0.10 16.43 32.99
N SER A 23 1.06 16.00 32.49
CA SER A 23 1.55 16.42 31.19
C SER A 23 0.63 15.82 30.13
N MET A 24 -0.40 16.57 29.72
CA MET A 24 -1.11 16.28 28.48
C MET A 24 -0.15 16.62 27.33
N ALA A 25 0.66 15.65 26.92
CA ALA A 25 1.22 15.67 25.59
C ALA A 25 0.02 15.64 24.63
N SER A 26 -0.30 16.79 24.05
CA SER A 26 -1.18 16.84 22.89
C SER A 26 -0.48 16.05 21.80
N ALA A 27 -0.87 14.79 21.60
CA ALA A 27 -0.53 14.08 20.38
C ALA A 27 -1.10 14.93 19.25
N ALA A 28 -0.23 15.68 18.56
CA ALA A 28 -0.63 16.37 17.35
C ALA A 28 -1.19 15.28 16.43
N ALA A 29 -2.49 15.34 16.16
CA ALA A 29 -3.11 14.30 15.38
C ALA A 29 -2.46 14.28 13.99
N ALA A 30 -1.84 13.14 13.64
CA ALA A 30 -1.04 12.97 12.43
C ALA A 30 -1.78 13.49 11.18
N GLU A 31 -1.09 14.26 10.33
CA GLU A 31 -1.63 14.77 9.05
C GLU A 31 -2.17 13.62 8.20
N PHE A 32 -3.28 13.86 7.48
CA PHE A 32 -3.85 12.85 6.59
C PHE A 32 -2.86 12.60 5.44
N ARG A 33 -2.48 11.33 5.22
CA ARG A 33 -1.45 11.02 4.21
C ARG A 33 -2.05 10.98 2.80
N ASN A 34 -1.34 11.57 1.85
CA ASN A 34 -1.65 11.50 0.43
C ASN A 34 -0.36 11.20 -0.32
N ILE A 35 -0.24 9.95 -0.78
CA ILE A 35 1.03 9.36 -1.20
C ILE A 35 0.99 9.03 -2.69
N MET A 36 1.98 9.51 -3.44
CA MET A 36 2.07 9.24 -4.88
C MET A 36 3.27 8.34 -5.18
N TYR A 37 3.02 7.17 -5.76
CA TYR A 37 4.09 6.35 -6.33
C TYR A 37 4.50 6.91 -7.70
N LEU A 38 5.80 6.94 -7.97
CA LEU A 38 6.37 7.45 -9.22
C LEU A 38 7.24 6.41 -9.88
N THR A 39 7.05 6.21 -11.18
CA THR A 39 7.85 5.27 -11.97
C THR A 39 8.51 5.96 -13.17
N ASN A 40 9.56 5.33 -13.70
CA ASN A 40 10.14 5.76 -14.99
C ASN A 40 9.27 5.36 -16.20
N GLN A 41 8.28 4.48 -16.02
CA GLN A 41 7.40 4.05 -17.11
C GLN A 41 6.50 5.21 -17.55
N HIS A 42 6.03 6.00 -16.58
CA HIS A 42 5.22 7.19 -16.80
C HIS A 42 5.79 8.37 -16.01
N ALA A 43 6.98 8.84 -16.39
CA ALA A 43 7.66 9.98 -15.76
C ALA A 43 7.00 11.34 -16.11
N ILE A 44 5.69 11.45 -15.92
CA ILE A 44 4.88 12.64 -16.19
C ILE A 44 4.19 13.13 -14.92
N PHE A 45 4.12 14.45 -14.76
CA PHE A 45 3.63 15.11 -13.55
C PHE A 45 2.53 16.13 -13.87
N PRO A 46 1.53 16.29 -13.00
CA PRO A 46 0.60 17.41 -13.06
C PRO A 46 1.33 18.76 -12.89
N ASN A 47 0.85 19.83 -13.54
CA ASN A 47 1.43 21.17 -13.40
C ASN A 47 1.23 21.80 -12.00
N ASP A 48 0.27 21.29 -11.23
CA ASP A 48 -0.21 21.80 -9.95
C ASP A 48 0.24 20.96 -8.74
N THR A 49 1.20 20.03 -8.92
CA THR A 49 1.80 19.23 -7.83
C THR A 49 2.40 20.07 -6.70
N ARG A 50 2.85 21.29 -6.99
CA ARG A 50 3.38 22.23 -5.99
C ARG A 50 2.33 22.85 -5.06
N THR A 51 1.06 22.78 -5.45
CA THR A 51 -0.08 23.30 -4.66
C THR A 51 -1.00 22.21 -4.16
N ALA A 52 -0.88 20.99 -4.68
CA ALA A 52 -1.68 19.84 -4.28
C ALA A 52 -1.35 19.37 -2.85
N PRO A 53 -2.31 18.74 -2.13
CA PRO A 53 -2.11 18.24 -0.78
C PRO A 53 -1.32 16.91 -0.77
N VAL A 54 -0.27 16.77 -1.58
CA VAL A 54 0.58 15.57 -1.59
C VAL A 54 1.55 15.63 -0.43
N THR A 55 1.50 14.64 0.45
CA THR A 55 2.30 14.62 1.67
C THR A 55 3.55 13.74 1.53
N HIS A 56 3.45 12.65 0.75
CA HIS A 56 4.57 11.76 0.49
C HIS A 56 4.65 11.39 -1.00
N VAL A 57 5.87 11.04 -1.41
CA VAL A 57 6.18 10.52 -2.74
C VAL A 57 7.06 9.29 -2.56
N ALA A 58 6.72 8.19 -3.23
CA ALA A 58 7.49 6.96 -3.24
C ALA A 58 8.11 6.75 -4.62
N MET A 59 9.44 6.80 -4.71
CA MET A 59 10.18 6.60 -5.95
C MET A 59 10.39 5.12 -6.22
N SER A 60 9.73 4.60 -7.25
CA SER A 60 9.67 3.17 -7.60
C SER A 60 10.56 2.83 -8.80
N PHE A 61 11.42 1.80 -8.75
CA PHE A 61 11.83 1.02 -7.58
C PHE A 61 13.34 0.86 -7.55
N MET A 62 13.89 0.87 -6.33
CA MET A 62 15.22 0.33 -6.06
C MET A 62 15.11 -1.19 -5.90
N ARG A 63 16.03 -1.92 -6.53
CA ARG A 63 15.98 -3.40 -6.52
C ARG A 63 16.53 -3.95 -5.19
N PRO A 64 15.84 -4.89 -4.51
CA PRO A 64 16.22 -5.37 -3.18
C PRO A 64 17.57 -6.11 -3.16
N HIS A 65 17.97 -6.73 -4.28
CA HIS A 65 19.26 -7.42 -4.37
C HIS A 65 20.46 -6.47 -4.26
N VAL A 66 20.28 -5.17 -4.54
CA VAL A 66 21.34 -4.14 -4.45
C VAL A 66 21.94 -4.06 -3.05
N PHE A 67 21.13 -4.34 -2.03
CA PHE A 67 21.53 -4.21 -0.62
C PHE A 67 22.10 -5.51 -0.02
N ASN A 68 22.19 -6.60 -0.78
CA ASN A 68 22.79 -7.87 -0.32
C ASN A 68 24.33 -7.86 -0.33
N ARG A 69 24.94 -6.80 -0.88
CA ARG A 69 26.39 -6.61 -0.97
C ARG A 69 27.04 -6.35 0.39
N ASP A 70 28.35 -6.58 0.48
CA ASP A 70 29.11 -6.21 1.68
C ASP A 70 29.05 -4.68 1.92
N PRO A 71 28.97 -4.22 3.18
CA PRO A 71 28.86 -2.79 3.48
C PRO A 71 30.10 -1.99 3.04
N GLY A 72 29.90 -0.71 2.70
CA GLY A 72 30.98 0.24 2.38
C GLY A 72 31.06 0.67 0.91
N GLY A 73 30.24 0.10 0.03
CA GLY A 73 30.00 0.63 -1.32
C GLY A 73 28.85 1.63 -1.32
N HIS A 74 29.10 2.83 -1.86
CA HIS A 74 28.12 3.93 -1.99
C HIS A 74 27.70 4.17 -3.46
N ASP A 75 28.06 3.25 -4.35
CA ASP A 75 27.67 3.22 -5.75
C ASP A 75 26.30 2.54 -5.88
N TRP A 76 25.23 3.28 -5.55
CA TRP A 76 23.87 2.82 -5.78
C TRP A 76 23.54 2.89 -7.28
N PRO A 77 22.81 1.92 -7.85
CA PRO A 77 22.27 2.08 -9.19
C PRO A 77 21.48 3.38 -9.28
N GLU A 78 21.72 4.15 -10.33
CA GLU A 78 21.01 5.41 -10.50
C GLU A 78 19.50 5.14 -10.63
N MET A 79 18.72 5.72 -9.73
CA MET A 79 17.29 5.88 -9.94
C MET A 79 17.09 6.79 -11.15
N TRP A 80 15.95 6.64 -11.82
CA TRP A 80 15.63 7.40 -13.04
C TRP A 80 15.61 8.94 -12.84
N GLN A 81 15.50 9.39 -11.59
CA GLN A 81 15.78 10.76 -11.17
C GLN A 81 16.30 10.78 -9.72
N THR A 82 16.86 11.90 -9.27
CA THR A 82 17.33 12.04 -7.89
C THR A 82 16.19 12.41 -6.92
N VAL A 83 16.39 12.12 -5.64
CA VAL A 83 15.49 12.56 -4.56
C VAL A 83 15.35 14.08 -4.54
N GLU A 84 16.44 14.82 -4.73
CA GLU A 84 16.42 16.28 -4.82
C GLU A 84 15.54 16.76 -5.97
N THR A 85 15.72 16.21 -7.17
CA THR A 85 14.92 16.57 -8.36
C THR A 85 13.45 16.27 -8.11
N THR A 86 13.15 15.10 -7.56
CA THR A 86 11.79 14.68 -7.19
C THR A 86 11.16 15.67 -6.22
N ARG A 87 11.87 16.05 -5.15
CA ARG A 87 11.39 16.99 -4.14
C ARG A 87 10.99 18.33 -4.75
N THR A 88 11.74 18.83 -5.72
CA THR A 88 11.41 20.10 -6.41
C THR A 88 10.15 20.03 -7.28
N GLN A 89 9.60 18.86 -7.56
CA GLN A 89 8.34 18.75 -8.32
C GLN A 89 7.10 18.94 -7.44
N PHE A 90 7.22 18.89 -6.11
CA PHE A 90 6.07 18.91 -5.20
C PHE A 90 6.15 20.10 -4.23
N ARG A 91 5.12 20.24 -3.38
CA ARG A 91 5.06 21.28 -2.36
C ARG A 91 6.23 21.18 -1.37
N ASP A 92 6.58 22.30 -0.76
CA ASP A 92 7.59 22.33 0.30
C ASP A 92 7.18 21.41 1.47
N GLY A 93 8.13 20.66 2.00
CA GLY A 93 7.89 19.71 3.10
C GLY A 93 7.31 18.35 2.68
N VAL A 94 7.17 18.06 1.38
CA VAL A 94 6.86 16.69 0.93
C VAL A 94 7.93 15.71 1.43
N ALA A 95 7.52 14.55 1.92
CA ALA A 95 8.44 13.46 2.23
C ALA A 95 8.73 12.64 0.95
N VAL A 96 10.00 12.39 0.66
CA VAL A 96 10.41 11.58 -0.49
C VAL A 96 11.03 10.27 0.02
N LEU A 97 10.36 9.17 -0.28
CA LEU A 97 10.75 7.80 0.06
C LEU A 97 11.32 7.10 -1.17
N ILE A 98 12.25 6.18 -0.95
CA ILE A 98 12.68 5.24 -1.99
C ILE A 98 11.94 3.93 -1.75
N ALA A 99 11.14 3.51 -2.72
CA ALA A 99 10.44 2.24 -2.68
C ALA A 99 11.39 1.12 -3.13
N ILE A 100 11.52 0.08 -2.32
CA ILE A 100 12.38 -1.07 -2.56
C ILE A 100 11.50 -2.27 -2.89
N GLY A 101 11.73 -2.93 -4.04
CA GLY A 101 11.00 -4.14 -4.41
C GLY A 101 10.07 -3.97 -5.61
N GLY A 102 8.80 -4.30 -5.40
CA GLY A 102 7.75 -4.40 -6.41
C GLY A 102 7.54 -5.82 -6.93
N TRP A 103 6.43 -6.00 -7.66
CA TRP A 103 5.97 -7.29 -8.17
C TRP A 103 7.06 -8.14 -8.85
N GLY A 104 7.20 -9.38 -8.39
CA GLY A 104 8.14 -10.37 -8.92
C GLY A 104 9.58 -10.28 -8.41
N ASP A 105 9.93 -9.28 -7.60
CA ASP A 105 11.30 -9.09 -7.10
C ASP A 105 11.48 -9.57 -5.64
N THR A 106 11.23 -10.86 -5.39
CA THR A 106 11.22 -11.41 -4.02
C THR A 106 12.58 -11.94 -3.57
N ALA A 107 13.42 -12.42 -4.49
CA ALA A 107 14.65 -13.15 -4.16
C ALA A 107 15.66 -12.32 -3.36
N GLY A 108 15.72 -11.00 -3.64
CA GLY A 108 16.54 -10.07 -2.89
C GLY A 108 16.14 -10.01 -1.41
N PHE A 109 14.83 -9.95 -1.14
CA PHE A 109 14.29 -9.94 0.22
C PHE A 109 14.47 -11.28 0.94
N SER A 110 14.23 -12.41 0.27
CA SER A 110 14.49 -13.72 0.86
C SER A 110 15.96 -13.86 1.27
N THR A 111 16.89 -13.39 0.44
CA THR A 111 18.33 -13.38 0.80
C THR A 111 18.60 -12.47 2.00
N ALA A 112 17.99 -11.27 2.04
CA ALA A 112 18.13 -10.33 3.14
C ALA A 112 17.63 -10.89 4.47
N ALA A 113 16.46 -11.52 4.48
CA ALA A 113 15.77 -11.96 5.69
C ALA A 113 16.36 -13.23 6.34
N LEU A 114 17.16 -14.00 5.58
CA LEU A 114 17.54 -15.39 5.90
C LEU A 114 18.27 -15.56 7.25
N THR A 115 19.29 -14.74 7.53
CA THR A 115 20.08 -14.82 8.76
C THR A 115 20.17 -13.47 9.46
N GLU A 116 20.60 -13.46 10.73
CA GLU A 116 20.81 -12.20 11.45
C GLU A 116 21.86 -11.32 10.76
N GLU A 117 22.94 -11.93 10.27
CA GLU A 117 24.01 -11.25 9.56
C GLU A 117 23.54 -10.67 8.22
N SER A 118 22.71 -11.39 7.46
CA SER A 118 22.16 -10.88 6.21
C SER A 118 21.20 -9.72 6.45
N ARG A 119 20.36 -9.79 7.50
CA ARG A 119 19.43 -8.71 7.84
C ARG A 119 20.16 -7.44 8.25
N LYS A 120 21.17 -7.55 9.13
CA LYS A 120 21.99 -6.41 9.56
C LYS A 120 22.74 -5.75 8.42
N ARG A 121 23.31 -6.56 7.53
CA ARG A 121 23.99 -6.09 6.31
C ARG A 121 23.02 -5.30 5.41
N TRP A 122 21.87 -5.90 5.13
CA TRP A 122 20.86 -5.29 4.28
C TRP A 122 20.35 -3.97 4.86
N ALA A 123 20.02 -3.96 6.16
CA ALA A 123 19.60 -2.76 6.89
C ALA A 123 20.66 -1.65 6.88
N ALA A 124 21.94 -1.99 7.09
CA ALA A 124 23.03 -1.02 7.03
C ALA A 124 23.17 -0.40 5.63
N ASN A 125 23.04 -1.20 4.57
CA ASN A 125 23.08 -0.70 3.20
C ASN A 125 21.85 0.17 2.86
N VAL A 126 20.67 -0.17 3.36
CA VAL A 126 19.48 0.69 3.22
C VAL A 126 19.69 2.03 3.91
N ALA A 127 20.25 2.04 5.12
CA ALA A 127 20.55 3.27 5.84
C ALA A 127 21.56 4.15 5.09
N ALA A 128 22.64 3.56 4.57
CA ALA A 128 23.62 4.26 3.76
C ALA A 128 22.99 4.88 2.50
N MET A 129 22.12 4.14 1.81
CA MET A 129 21.41 4.65 0.63
C MET A 129 20.48 5.83 0.97
N VAL A 130 19.74 5.74 2.08
CA VAL A 130 18.88 6.84 2.55
C VAL A 130 19.70 8.08 2.88
N GLU A 131 20.87 7.91 3.51
CA GLU A 131 21.81 8.99 3.81
C GLU A 131 22.36 9.63 2.53
N ASP A 132 22.92 8.83 1.62
CA ASP A 132 23.56 9.29 0.39
C ASP A 132 22.60 10.01 -0.56
N THR A 133 21.35 9.55 -0.63
CA THR A 133 20.34 10.13 -1.52
C THR A 133 19.61 11.32 -0.91
N GLY A 134 19.67 11.49 0.42
CA GLY A 134 18.88 12.49 1.13
C GLY A 134 17.37 12.15 1.19
N ALA A 135 17.01 10.88 1.07
CA ALA A 135 15.64 10.42 1.23
C ALA A 135 15.16 10.60 2.69
N ASP A 136 13.85 10.81 2.87
CA ASP A 136 13.23 10.93 4.18
C ASP A 136 12.96 9.54 4.81
N GLY A 137 13.10 8.48 4.02
CA GLY A 137 12.82 7.12 4.45
C GLY A 137 12.75 6.13 3.29
N VAL A 138 12.18 4.96 3.59
CA VAL A 138 11.96 3.88 2.61
C VAL A 138 10.54 3.34 2.66
N ASP A 139 10.09 2.84 1.52
CA ASP A 139 8.88 2.04 1.40
C ASP A 139 9.27 0.61 1.01
N ILE A 140 8.87 -0.38 1.81
CA ILE A 140 9.22 -1.80 1.60
C ILE A 140 8.08 -2.50 0.86
N ASP A 141 8.32 -2.88 -0.39
CA ASP A 141 7.34 -3.53 -1.26
C ASP A 141 7.77 -4.97 -1.59
N TRP A 142 7.67 -5.85 -0.58
CA TRP A 142 7.92 -7.29 -0.75
C TRP A 142 6.60 -7.99 -1.10
N GLU A 143 6.50 -8.55 -2.32
CA GLU A 143 5.29 -9.19 -2.83
C GLU A 143 5.39 -10.73 -3.02
N TYR A 144 5.05 -11.58 -2.06
CA TYR A 144 4.75 -11.31 -0.65
C TYR A 144 5.58 -12.22 0.27
N PRO A 145 5.91 -11.78 1.51
CA PRO A 145 6.63 -12.63 2.44
C PRO A 145 5.75 -13.82 2.84
N GLY A 146 6.27 -15.03 2.64
CA GLY A 146 5.55 -16.28 2.90
C GLY A 146 4.94 -16.93 1.66
N GLY A 147 4.87 -16.23 0.52
CA GLY A 147 4.40 -16.81 -0.75
C GLY A 147 3.34 -15.99 -1.49
N ASN A 148 2.65 -16.63 -2.43
CA ASN A 148 1.65 -16.01 -3.33
C ASN A 148 2.15 -14.85 -4.23
N GLY A 149 3.46 -14.60 -4.30
CA GLY A 149 4.06 -13.66 -5.27
C GLY A 149 3.98 -14.16 -6.72
N GLU A 150 4.68 -13.50 -7.65
CA GLU A 150 4.71 -13.90 -9.07
C GLU A 150 5.12 -15.36 -9.26
N ASP A 151 6.01 -15.87 -8.39
CA ASP A 151 6.60 -17.21 -8.47
C ASP A 151 5.79 -18.32 -7.77
N TYR A 152 4.54 -18.07 -7.38
CA TYR A 152 3.75 -18.99 -6.55
C TYR A 152 3.47 -20.37 -7.17
N LYS A 153 3.60 -20.50 -8.49
CA LYS A 153 3.48 -21.78 -9.23
C LYS A 153 4.81 -22.53 -9.31
N GLN A 154 5.92 -21.81 -9.19
CA GLN A 154 7.28 -22.33 -9.24
C GLN A 154 7.77 -22.71 -7.84
N ILE A 155 7.44 -21.90 -6.83
CA ILE A 155 7.89 -22.05 -5.45
C ILE A 155 6.66 -22.17 -4.55
N PRO A 156 6.39 -23.34 -3.96
CA PRO A 156 5.26 -23.51 -3.07
C PRO A 156 5.46 -22.71 -1.77
N ASN A 157 4.37 -22.19 -1.20
CA ASN A 157 4.40 -21.39 0.03
C ASN A 157 5.11 -22.12 1.20
N SER A 158 5.11 -23.46 1.23
CA SER A 158 5.83 -24.23 2.25
C SER A 158 7.33 -23.97 2.27
N GLU A 159 7.95 -23.67 1.12
CA GLU A 159 9.37 -23.32 1.03
C GLU A 159 9.66 -21.89 1.48
N LYS A 160 8.64 -21.03 1.49
CA LYS A 160 8.72 -19.62 1.93
C LYS A 160 8.14 -19.37 3.31
N ALA A 161 7.54 -20.36 3.97
CA ALA A 161 6.85 -20.20 5.24
C ALA A 161 7.73 -19.57 6.36
N TRP A 162 9.04 -19.76 6.31
CA TRP A 162 10.00 -19.15 7.25
C TRP A 162 10.05 -17.61 7.13
N GLU A 163 9.72 -17.04 5.97
CA GLU A 163 9.69 -15.59 5.72
C GLU A 163 8.66 -14.87 6.61
N ILE A 164 7.58 -15.56 7.00
CA ILE A 164 6.53 -15.04 7.90
C ILE A 164 7.13 -14.57 9.23
N ALA A 165 8.04 -15.35 9.80
CA ALA A 165 8.72 -15.00 11.05
C ALA A 165 9.92 -14.08 10.81
N ALA A 166 10.55 -14.15 9.63
CA ALA A 166 11.74 -13.37 9.32
C ALA A 166 11.44 -11.91 8.94
N TYR A 167 10.28 -11.64 8.34
CA TYR A 167 9.89 -10.29 7.90
C TYR A 167 9.90 -9.24 9.02
N PRO A 168 9.24 -9.43 10.19
CA PRO A 168 9.33 -8.46 11.29
C PRO A 168 10.77 -8.28 11.82
N LEU A 169 11.61 -9.32 11.76
CA LEU A 169 13.02 -9.22 12.16
C LEU A 169 13.82 -8.36 11.18
N LEU A 170 13.55 -8.48 9.88
CA LEU A 170 14.18 -7.63 8.86
C LEU A 170 13.78 -6.17 9.06
N LEU A 171 12.49 -5.89 9.27
CA LEU A 171 11.99 -4.54 9.55
C LEU A 171 12.61 -3.96 10.83
N SER A 172 12.80 -4.78 11.87
CA SER A 172 13.45 -4.35 13.11
C SER A 172 14.92 -3.94 12.91
N GLU A 173 15.66 -4.65 12.06
CA GLU A 173 17.04 -4.28 11.72
C GLU A 173 17.08 -2.99 10.90
N ILE A 174 16.15 -2.82 9.94
CA ILE A 174 16.02 -1.58 9.15
C ILE A 174 15.73 -0.38 10.07
N ARG A 175 14.75 -0.51 10.98
CA ARG A 175 14.44 0.54 11.96
C ARG A 175 15.63 0.86 12.86
N SER A 176 16.37 -0.15 13.31
CA SER A 176 17.56 0.05 14.13
C SER A 176 18.67 0.80 13.38
N ALA A 177 18.83 0.53 12.08
CA ALA A 177 19.84 1.18 11.25
C ALA A 177 19.45 2.62 10.84
N LEU A 178 18.17 2.86 10.50
CA LEU A 178 17.68 4.17 10.08
C LEU A 178 17.42 5.13 11.24
N GLY A 179 17.17 4.60 12.44
CA GLY A 179 16.80 5.38 13.61
C GLY A 179 15.31 5.75 13.67
N PRO A 180 14.90 6.48 14.72
CA PRO A 180 13.50 6.78 14.99
C PRO A 180 12.90 7.87 14.07
N ASP A 181 13.75 8.71 13.46
CA ASP A 181 13.29 9.92 12.76
C ASP A 181 12.99 9.70 11.27
N LYS A 182 13.48 8.59 10.69
CA LYS A 182 13.25 8.25 9.28
C LYS A 182 11.92 7.52 9.12
N ILE A 183 11.26 7.75 7.99
CA ILE A 183 9.99 7.09 7.68
C ILE A 183 10.27 5.67 7.16
N ILE A 184 9.52 4.68 7.65
CA ILE A 184 9.48 3.33 7.09
C ILE A 184 8.03 2.97 6.85
N SER A 185 7.66 2.81 5.58
CA SER A 185 6.36 2.29 5.18
C SER A 185 6.49 0.94 4.48
N ALA A 186 5.36 0.30 4.22
CA ALA A 186 5.32 -0.88 3.38
C ALA A 186 4.06 -0.89 2.50
N ALA A 187 4.23 -1.23 1.22
CA ALA A 187 3.14 -1.66 0.36
C ALA A 187 2.80 -3.11 0.69
N VAL A 188 1.53 -3.38 0.98
CA VAL A 188 1.08 -4.67 1.52
C VAL A 188 -0.15 -5.22 0.79
N PRO A 189 -0.33 -6.56 0.74
CA PRO A 189 -1.35 -7.18 -0.10
C PRO A 189 -2.77 -6.71 0.24
N GLY A 190 -3.57 -6.48 -0.80
CA GLY A 190 -5.00 -6.19 -0.67
C GLY A 190 -5.87 -7.44 -0.52
N LYS A 191 -5.45 -8.60 -1.05
CA LYS A 191 -6.23 -9.84 -0.94
C LYS A 191 -5.91 -10.53 0.38
N VAL A 192 -6.93 -10.87 1.17
CA VAL A 192 -6.78 -11.55 2.47
C VAL A 192 -5.94 -12.84 2.38
N GLY A 193 -6.09 -13.59 1.27
CA GLY A 193 -5.34 -14.81 1.02
C GLY A 193 -3.82 -14.61 0.85
N ASP A 194 -3.39 -13.40 0.51
CA ASP A 194 -1.97 -13.08 0.26
C ASP A 194 -1.27 -12.49 1.50
N MET A 195 -2.03 -12.26 2.58
CA MET A 195 -1.53 -11.69 3.84
C MET A 195 -0.81 -12.70 4.75
N LEU A 196 -0.01 -13.61 4.18
CA LEU A 196 0.60 -14.73 4.90
C LEU A 196 1.50 -14.30 6.07
N ALA A 197 2.26 -13.22 5.89
CA ALA A 197 3.12 -12.64 6.93
C ALA A 197 2.43 -11.64 7.86
N PHE A 198 1.17 -11.27 7.60
CA PHE A 198 0.45 -10.25 8.36
C PHE A 198 -0.66 -10.89 9.21
N THR A 199 -0.25 -11.76 10.14
CA THR A 199 -1.14 -12.45 11.08
C THR A 199 -1.40 -11.62 12.33
N SER A 200 -2.35 -11.99 13.18
CA SER A 200 -2.56 -11.33 14.49
C SER A 200 -1.35 -11.45 15.43
N THR A 201 -0.41 -12.37 15.16
CA THR A 201 0.84 -12.53 15.91
C THR A 201 1.95 -11.63 15.37
N THR A 202 2.10 -11.57 14.05
CA THR A 202 3.22 -10.87 13.39
C THR A 202 2.92 -9.40 13.10
N LEU A 203 1.68 -9.05 12.78
CA LEU A 203 1.29 -7.68 12.44
C LEU A 203 1.59 -6.66 13.56
N PRO A 204 1.32 -6.95 14.86
CA PRO A 204 1.73 -6.03 15.92
C PRO A 204 3.23 -5.78 15.94
N ALA A 205 4.06 -6.81 15.75
CA ALA A 205 5.52 -6.67 15.69
C ALA A 205 5.95 -5.85 14.46
N ILE A 206 5.34 -6.08 13.30
CA ILE A 206 5.57 -5.29 12.08
C ILE A 206 5.27 -3.81 12.34
N MET A 207 4.10 -3.50 12.91
CA MET A 207 3.67 -2.11 13.16
C MET A 207 4.53 -1.39 14.22
N THR A 208 5.28 -2.08 15.08
CA THR A 208 6.25 -1.40 15.94
C THR A 208 7.45 -0.85 15.19
N GLN A 209 7.68 -1.29 13.95
CA GLN A 209 8.83 -0.89 13.14
C GLN A 209 8.44 0.10 12.02
N LEU A 210 7.18 0.09 11.60
CA LEU A 210 6.66 0.89 10.48
C LEU A 210 5.83 2.09 10.96
N ASP A 211 5.87 3.17 10.19
CA ASP A 211 5.05 4.36 10.40
C ASP A 211 3.63 4.17 9.86
N PHE A 212 3.46 3.48 8.73
CA PHE A 212 2.16 3.17 8.13
C PHE A 212 2.25 2.08 7.06
N LEU A 213 1.09 1.52 6.69
CA LEU A 213 0.92 0.56 5.61
C LEU A 213 0.15 1.16 4.43
N ASN A 214 0.66 0.94 3.23
CA ASN A 214 -0.01 1.21 1.95
C ASN A 214 -0.72 -0.07 1.50
N VAL A 215 -2.00 -0.24 1.86
CA VAL A 215 -2.74 -1.46 1.53
C VAL A 215 -3.15 -1.42 0.06
N MET A 216 -2.60 -2.32 -0.75
CA MET A 216 -2.80 -2.37 -2.21
C MET A 216 -4.22 -2.82 -2.57
N THR A 217 -5.19 -1.92 -2.36
CA THR A 217 -6.63 -2.13 -2.60
C THR A 217 -7.00 -2.05 -4.09
N TYR A 218 -6.14 -2.64 -4.90
CA TYR A 218 -6.24 -2.84 -6.32
C TYR A 218 -5.69 -4.24 -6.66
N ASP A 219 -5.79 -4.67 -7.91
CA ASP A 219 -5.44 -6.03 -8.34
C ASP A 219 -6.17 -7.17 -7.61
N MET A 220 -7.35 -6.84 -7.07
CA MET A 220 -8.31 -7.77 -6.46
C MET A 220 -8.83 -8.80 -7.46
N MET A 221 -8.80 -8.44 -8.74
CA MET A 221 -8.90 -9.36 -9.87
C MET A 221 -7.57 -9.39 -10.60
N ASN A 222 -7.06 -10.58 -10.85
CA ASN A 222 -5.89 -10.83 -11.68
C ASN A 222 -6.06 -12.12 -12.48
N ARG A 223 -5.04 -12.51 -13.26
CA ARG A 223 -5.11 -13.67 -14.17
C ARG A 223 -5.38 -15.01 -13.46
N ARG A 224 -5.25 -15.06 -12.14
CA ARG A 224 -5.52 -16.24 -11.30
C ARG A 224 -7.01 -16.40 -10.96
N ASP A 225 -7.80 -15.33 -11.06
CA ASP A 225 -9.23 -15.36 -10.76
C ASP A 225 -10.02 -15.99 -11.90
N ASN A 226 -11.08 -16.73 -11.56
CA ASN A 226 -11.88 -17.50 -12.51
C ASN A 226 -13.28 -16.90 -12.79
N VAL A 227 -13.58 -15.76 -12.18
CA VAL A 227 -14.83 -15.02 -12.36
C VAL A 227 -14.55 -13.53 -12.40
N THR A 228 -15.32 -12.81 -13.21
CA THR A 228 -15.23 -11.35 -13.34
C THR A 228 -15.62 -10.65 -12.05
N ARG A 229 -14.83 -9.63 -11.69
CA ARG A 229 -15.09 -8.72 -10.57
C ARG A 229 -14.31 -7.42 -10.78
N HIS A 230 -14.49 -6.45 -9.91
CA HIS A 230 -13.74 -5.20 -9.97
C HIS A 230 -12.33 -5.37 -9.42
N HIS A 231 -11.31 -4.95 -10.16
CA HIS A 231 -9.93 -5.09 -9.67
C HIS A 231 -9.61 -4.15 -8.51
N THR A 232 -10.42 -3.11 -8.29
CA THR A 232 -10.26 -2.14 -7.20
C THR A 232 -11.60 -1.88 -6.48
N GLY A 233 -12.51 -2.86 -6.45
CA GLY A 233 -13.86 -2.68 -5.85
C GLY A 233 -13.85 -2.27 -4.38
N VAL A 234 -14.90 -1.58 -3.94
CA VAL A 234 -15.12 -1.09 -2.56
C VAL A 234 -15.18 -2.23 -1.55
N LYS A 235 -15.92 -3.32 -1.86
CA LYS A 235 -16.14 -4.41 -0.91
C LYS A 235 -14.83 -5.08 -0.50
N LEU A 236 -14.02 -5.46 -1.49
CA LEU A 236 -12.72 -6.09 -1.26
C LEU A 236 -11.70 -5.11 -0.66
N SER A 237 -11.80 -3.82 -0.98
CA SER A 237 -11.00 -2.79 -0.31
C SER A 237 -11.31 -2.68 1.19
N ILE A 238 -12.59 -2.69 1.56
CA ILE A 238 -13.04 -2.69 2.95
C ILE A 238 -12.63 -3.99 3.65
N GLU A 239 -12.79 -5.13 2.99
CA GLU A 239 -12.37 -6.44 3.51
C GLU A 239 -10.87 -6.44 3.84
N ALA A 240 -10.03 -5.94 2.94
CA ALA A 240 -8.59 -5.82 3.14
C ALA A 240 -8.25 -4.98 4.37
N LEU A 241 -8.80 -3.77 4.46
CA LEU A 241 -8.55 -2.84 5.57
C LEU A 241 -9.03 -3.42 6.90
N ARG A 242 -10.22 -4.05 6.93
CA ARG A 242 -10.72 -4.73 8.13
C ARG A 242 -9.82 -5.88 8.55
N ALA A 243 -9.32 -6.67 7.61
CA ALA A 243 -8.42 -7.78 7.94
C ALA A 243 -7.14 -7.30 8.64
N TYR A 244 -6.57 -6.15 8.26
CA TYR A 244 -5.44 -5.56 8.99
C TYR A 244 -5.85 -5.05 10.37
N MET A 245 -6.99 -4.39 10.49
CA MET A 245 -7.49 -3.88 11.78
C MET A 245 -7.81 -5.00 12.77
N ASP A 246 -8.49 -6.05 12.32
CA ASP A 246 -8.82 -7.23 13.11
C ASP A 246 -7.57 -7.99 13.60
N ARG A 247 -6.43 -7.76 12.94
CA ARG A 247 -5.12 -8.35 13.29
C ARG A 247 -4.23 -7.40 14.09
N GLY A 248 -4.73 -6.22 14.46
CA GLY A 248 -4.09 -5.32 15.41
C GLY A 248 -3.49 -4.04 14.84
N ALA A 249 -3.61 -3.76 13.54
CA ALA A 249 -3.27 -2.44 13.01
C ALA A 249 -4.32 -1.41 13.42
N ARG A 250 -3.90 -0.15 13.66
CA ARG A 250 -4.86 0.94 13.88
C ARG A 250 -5.30 1.48 12.52
N ALA A 251 -6.55 1.91 12.40
CA ALA A 251 -7.05 2.50 11.16
C ALA A 251 -6.16 3.67 10.67
N GLU A 252 -5.75 4.53 11.59
CA GLU A 252 -4.87 5.68 11.34
C GLU A 252 -3.46 5.33 10.84
N ASP A 253 -3.04 4.06 10.89
CA ASP A 253 -1.78 3.57 10.33
C ASP A 253 -1.95 2.96 8.94
N LEU A 254 -3.18 2.86 8.42
CA LEU A 254 -3.48 2.30 7.11
C LEU A 254 -3.75 3.41 6.10
N ASN A 255 -3.33 3.19 4.86
CA ASN A 255 -3.66 4.02 3.71
C ASN A 255 -4.43 3.20 2.67
N LEU A 256 -5.49 3.78 2.12
CA LEU A 256 -6.28 3.19 1.04
C LEU A 256 -5.61 3.41 -0.33
N GLY A 257 -5.43 2.35 -1.11
CA GLY A 257 -4.85 2.39 -2.44
C GLY A 257 -5.84 2.67 -3.57
N PHE A 258 -5.45 3.55 -4.49
CA PHE A 258 -6.18 3.86 -5.73
C PHE A 258 -5.37 3.43 -6.95
N ALA A 259 -6.01 2.72 -7.88
CA ALA A 259 -5.42 2.34 -9.15
C ALA A 259 -5.63 3.44 -10.20
N PHE A 260 -4.55 3.99 -10.74
CA PHE A 260 -4.56 4.90 -11.89
C PHE A 260 -4.30 4.14 -13.19
N TYR A 261 -4.80 2.92 -13.28
CA TYR A 261 -4.73 2.06 -14.45
C TYR A 261 -6.01 1.24 -14.54
N VAL A 262 -6.18 0.54 -15.65
CA VAL A 262 -7.35 -0.29 -15.95
C VAL A 262 -6.93 -1.72 -16.17
N LYS A 263 -7.86 -2.66 -16.01
CA LYS A 263 -7.64 -4.06 -16.37
C LYS A 263 -8.72 -4.60 -17.30
N TRP A 264 -8.32 -5.58 -18.09
CA TRP A 264 -9.22 -6.37 -18.93
C TRP A 264 -8.95 -7.86 -18.79
N PHE A 265 -10.01 -8.66 -18.95
CA PHE A 265 -9.96 -10.12 -18.78
C PHE A 265 -10.88 -10.81 -19.78
N LYS A 266 -10.41 -11.89 -20.39
CA LYS A 266 -11.20 -12.71 -21.30
C LYS A 266 -12.20 -13.58 -20.55
N THR A 267 -13.42 -13.62 -21.06
CA THR A 267 -14.56 -14.29 -20.44
C THR A 267 -15.08 -15.46 -21.26
N GLN A 268 -15.85 -16.34 -20.63
CA GLN A 268 -16.69 -17.26 -21.38
C GLN A 268 -17.91 -16.49 -21.91
N HIS A 269 -18.23 -16.63 -23.20
CA HIS A 269 -19.28 -15.83 -23.84
C HIS A 269 -20.68 -16.02 -23.21
N ALA A 270 -21.23 -17.23 -23.34
CA ALA A 270 -22.65 -17.49 -23.02
C ALA A 270 -23.06 -17.13 -21.58
N PRO A 271 -22.26 -17.43 -20.53
CA PRO A 271 -22.63 -17.05 -19.17
C PRO A 271 -22.60 -15.54 -18.87
N CYS A 272 -21.88 -14.75 -19.66
CA CYS A 272 -21.67 -13.32 -19.39
C CYS A 272 -22.70 -12.40 -20.08
N VAL A 273 -23.49 -12.92 -21.04
CA VAL A 273 -24.47 -12.15 -21.82
C VAL A 273 -25.53 -11.49 -20.92
N GLU A 274 -26.06 -12.21 -19.94
CA GLU A 274 -27.11 -11.69 -19.06
C GLU A 274 -26.56 -10.86 -17.90
N ASN A 275 -25.53 -11.38 -17.23
CA ASN A 275 -24.88 -10.71 -16.11
C ASN A 275 -23.37 -10.88 -16.20
N PRO A 276 -22.64 -9.86 -16.67
CA PRO A 276 -21.20 -9.94 -16.84
C PRO A 276 -20.43 -9.78 -15.52
N VAL A 277 -21.08 -9.40 -14.40
CA VAL A 277 -20.45 -9.37 -13.07
C VAL A 277 -20.54 -10.77 -12.46
N GLY A 278 -19.39 -11.34 -12.05
CA GLY A 278 -19.31 -12.68 -11.47
C GLY A 278 -19.38 -13.83 -12.48
N CYS A 279 -19.35 -13.55 -13.78
CA CYS A 279 -19.39 -14.58 -14.80
C CYS A 279 -18.01 -15.24 -15.00
N PRO A 280 -17.93 -16.50 -15.48
CA PRO A 280 -16.67 -17.23 -15.61
C PRO A 280 -15.69 -16.63 -16.63
N THR A 281 -14.41 -16.67 -16.30
CA THR A 281 -13.32 -16.33 -17.24
C THR A 281 -12.90 -17.54 -18.07
N VAL A 282 -12.11 -17.30 -19.11
CA VAL A 282 -11.30 -18.37 -19.72
C VAL A 282 -10.12 -18.72 -18.81
N LEU A 283 -9.36 -19.75 -19.18
CA LEU A 283 -8.05 -20.00 -18.55
C LEU A 283 -7.08 -18.88 -18.98
N MET A 284 -6.66 -18.04 -18.03
CA MET A 284 -5.81 -16.87 -18.30
C MET A 284 -4.36 -17.04 -17.86
N GLU A 285 -4.09 -18.07 -17.07
CA GLU A 285 -2.77 -18.37 -16.53
C GLU A 285 -2.43 -19.83 -16.83
N ASP A 286 -1.18 -20.08 -17.21
CA ASP A 286 -0.67 -21.43 -17.40
C ASP A 286 -0.75 -22.21 -16.06
N PRO A 287 -1.45 -23.36 -16.02
CA PRO A 287 -1.75 -24.03 -14.76
C PRO A 287 -0.52 -24.63 -14.08
N VAL A 288 0.58 -24.82 -14.82
CA VAL A 288 1.84 -25.41 -14.35
C VAL A 288 2.84 -24.33 -13.97
N THR A 289 3.02 -23.33 -14.83
CA THR A 289 4.07 -22.31 -14.70
C THR A 289 3.57 -20.99 -14.16
N GLY A 290 2.26 -20.72 -14.11
CA GLY A 290 1.77 -19.40 -13.71
C GLY A 290 2.01 -18.29 -14.75
N GLY A 291 2.50 -18.64 -15.93
CA GLY A 291 2.75 -17.70 -17.02
C GLY A 291 1.48 -17.10 -17.58
N ASP A 292 1.56 -15.86 -18.05
CA ASP A 292 0.46 -15.18 -18.72
C ASP A 292 0.14 -15.82 -20.08
N LEU A 293 -1.13 -16.20 -20.30
CA LEU A 293 -1.60 -16.77 -21.56
C LEU A 293 -2.07 -15.70 -22.56
N GLY A 294 -1.88 -14.41 -22.26
CA GLY A 294 -2.31 -13.29 -23.10
C GLY A 294 -3.82 -13.11 -23.14
N GLN A 295 -4.52 -13.57 -22.09
CA GLN A 295 -5.99 -13.54 -21.97
C GLN A 295 -6.45 -12.52 -20.92
N ALA A 296 -5.53 -11.78 -20.33
CA ALA A 296 -5.78 -10.66 -19.44
C ALA A 296 -4.72 -9.58 -19.68
N GLY A 297 -4.97 -8.36 -19.21
CA GLY A 297 -3.98 -7.30 -19.27
C GLY A 297 -4.36 -6.06 -18.48
N ALA A 298 -3.44 -5.11 -18.45
CA ALA A 298 -3.59 -3.81 -17.80
C ALA A 298 -3.12 -2.69 -18.72
N PHE A 299 -3.68 -1.49 -18.56
CA PHE A 299 -3.22 -0.28 -19.25
C PHE A 299 -3.20 0.89 -18.29
N ALA A 300 -2.16 1.72 -18.34
CA ALA A 300 -2.27 3.06 -17.80
C ALA A 300 -3.24 3.88 -18.66
N TRP A 301 -3.90 4.86 -18.07
CA TRP A 301 -4.69 5.83 -18.82
C TRP A 301 -3.83 6.74 -19.71
N ALA A 302 -2.52 6.82 -19.42
CA ALA A 302 -1.53 7.49 -20.25
C ALA A 302 -1.09 6.68 -21.47
N ASP A 303 -1.34 5.37 -21.51
CA ASP A 303 -0.83 4.50 -22.57
C ASP A 303 -1.67 4.58 -23.84
N GLU A 304 -1.01 4.39 -24.99
CA GLU A 304 -1.71 4.07 -26.22
C GLU A 304 -2.34 2.68 -26.13
N THR A 305 -3.65 2.60 -26.37
CA THR A 305 -4.35 1.30 -26.40
C THR A 305 -3.93 0.49 -27.64
N PRO A 306 -3.58 -0.81 -27.49
CA PRO A 306 -3.28 -1.70 -28.60
C PRO A 306 -4.37 -1.67 -29.66
N GLU A 307 -3.98 -1.76 -30.94
CA GLU A 307 -4.89 -1.57 -32.06
C GLU A 307 -6.15 -2.45 -32.00
N TRP A 308 -5.97 -3.72 -31.66
CA TRP A 308 -7.07 -4.69 -31.57
C TRP A 308 -8.03 -4.45 -30.39
N LEU A 309 -7.62 -3.68 -29.38
CA LEU A 309 -8.44 -3.29 -28.23
C LEU A 309 -9.03 -1.89 -28.37
N ARG A 310 -8.58 -1.09 -29.34
CA ARG A 310 -8.93 0.34 -29.43
C ARG A 310 -10.44 0.58 -29.55
N GLU A 311 -11.14 -0.21 -30.37
CA GLU A 311 -12.61 -0.10 -30.50
C GLU A 311 -13.29 -0.52 -29.19
N SER A 312 -12.86 -1.64 -28.60
CA SER A 312 -13.38 -2.17 -27.34
C SER A 312 -13.23 -1.18 -26.20
N TRP A 313 -12.05 -0.57 -26.07
CA TRP A 313 -11.76 0.40 -25.03
C TRP A 313 -12.53 1.69 -25.21
N ARG A 314 -12.65 2.20 -26.45
CA ARG A 314 -13.51 3.35 -26.74
C ARG A 314 -14.96 3.07 -26.31
N ASP A 315 -15.46 1.88 -26.63
CA ASP A 315 -16.80 1.46 -26.23
C ASP A 315 -16.90 1.29 -24.71
N ALA A 316 -15.85 0.86 -24.01
CA ALA A 316 -15.79 0.82 -22.55
C ALA A 316 -15.90 2.20 -21.91
N LEU A 317 -15.29 3.22 -22.53
CA LEU A 317 -15.40 4.62 -22.08
C LEU A 317 -16.79 5.21 -22.31
N ASP A 318 -17.40 4.93 -23.46
CA ASP A 318 -18.71 5.45 -23.84
C ASP A 318 -19.87 4.74 -23.13
N LYS A 319 -19.78 3.42 -23.01
CA LYS A 319 -20.87 2.53 -22.56
C LYS A 319 -20.60 1.88 -21.20
N GLY A 320 -19.49 2.21 -20.56
CA GLY A 320 -19.13 1.72 -19.24
C GLY A 320 -20.19 2.04 -18.20
N ARG A 321 -20.43 1.10 -17.30
CA ARG A 321 -21.45 1.19 -16.25
C ARG A 321 -20.77 1.27 -14.90
N TYR A 322 -21.24 2.20 -14.07
CA TYR A 322 -20.91 2.18 -12.66
C TYR A 322 -21.67 1.05 -11.99
N ASP A 323 -20.97 0.20 -11.26
CA ASP A 323 -21.58 -0.81 -10.40
C ASP A 323 -21.89 -0.18 -9.02
N PRO A 324 -23.16 0.08 -8.68
CA PRO A 324 -23.52 0.65 -7.39
C PRO A 324 -23.27 -0.32 -6.22
N ASP A 325 -23.15 -1.62 -6.48
CA ASP A 325 -22.96 -2.63 -5.44
C ASP A 325 -21.51 -2.74 -4.99
N ASP A 326 -20.54 -2.41 -5.83
CA ASP A 326 -19.10 -2.53 -5.50
C ASP A 326 -18.29 -1.27 -5.85
N GLY A 327 -18.92 -0.24 -6.41
CA GLY A 327 -18.38 1.12 -6.46
C GLY A 327 -17.27 1.38 -7.46
N SER A 328 -17.23 0.64 -8.58
CA SER A 328 -16.24 0.78 -9.66
C SER A 328 -16.92 0.72 -11.03
N TYR A 329 -16.22 1.10 -12.10
CA TYR A 329 -16.75 0.98 -13.46
C TYR A 329 -16.36 -0.34 -14.12
N TYR A 330 -17.26 -0.82 -14.97
CA TYR A 330 -17.01 -1.95 -15.85
C TYR A 330 -17.64 -1.79 -17.23
N TYR A 331 -17.16 -2.56 -18.19
CA TYR A 331 -17.81 -2.76 -19.48
C TYR A 331 -17.55 -4.19 -19.94
N TRP A 332 -18.57 -4.86 -20.45
CA TRP A 332 -18.39 -6.17 -21.08
C TRP A 332 -18.56 -6.03 -22.59
N ASP A 333 -17.48 -6.30 -23.32
CA ASP A 333 -17.48 -6.32 -24.77
C ASP A 333 -17.88 -7.72 -25.26
N GLU A 334 -19.13 -7.83 -25.71
CA GLU A 334 -19.70 -9.07 -26.26
C GLU A 334 -18.97 -9.56 -27.52
N LYS A 335 -18.36 -8.66 -28.32
CA LYS A 335 -17.67 -9.06 -29.56
C LYS A 335 -16.33 -9.73 -29.27
N LEU A 336 -15.64 -9.25 -28.23
CA LEU A 336 -14.30 -9.73 -27.87
C LEU A 336 -14.31 -10.68 -26.67
N ASP A 337 -15.44 -10.86 -26.00
CA ASP A 337 -15.55 -11.57 -24.72
C ASP A 337 -14.60 -10.98 -23.68
N ILE A 338 -14.61 -9.65 -23.53
CA ILE A 338 -13.70 -8.95 -22.62
C ILE A 338 -14.49 -8.22 -21.53
N TRP A 339 -14.13 -8.51 -20.29
CA TRP A 339 -14.49 -7.75 -19.12
C TRP A 339 -13.45 -6.66 -18.87
N TRP A 340 -13.87 -5.40 -19.00
CA TRP A 340 -13.12 -4.23 -18.56
C TRP A 340 -13.51 -3.86 -17.12
N THR A 341 -12.54 -3.49 -16.31
CA THR A 341 -12.74 -2.93 -14.96
C THR A 341 -11.77 -1.80 -14.72
N PHE A 342 -12.28 -0.68 -14.21
CA PHE A 342 -11.52 0.56 -14.09
C PHE A 342 -12.17 1.56 -13.14
N ASP A 343 -11.38 2.57 -12.74
CA ASP A 343 -11.86 3.75 -12.03
C ASP A 343 -11.85 5.01 -12.88
N THR A 344 -12.99 5.68 -12.89
CA THR A 344 -13.12 7.07 -13.36
C THR A 344 -12.89 8.03 -12.20
N ALA A 345 -12.72 9.32 -12.49
CA ALA A 345 -12.69 10.37 -11.47
C ALA A 345 -13.91 10.34 -10.52
N GLN A 346 -15.09 9.95 -11.01
CA GLN A 346 -16.28 9.81 -10.19
C GLN A 346 -16.20 8.60 -9.25
N ALA A 347 -15.67 7.46 -9.73
CA ALA A 347 -15.46 6.29 -8.88
C ALA A 347 -14.47 6.58 -7.75
N VAL A 348 -13.37 7.30 -8.05
CA VAL A 348 -12.41 7.75 -7.03
C VAL A 348 -13.08 8.59 -5.94
N LYS A 349 -13.89 9.60 -6.32
CA LYS A 349 -14.65 10.41 -5.34
C LYS A 349 -15.57 9.57 -4.47
N ASN A 350 -16.30 8.63 -5.09
CA ASN A 350 -17.24 7.77 -4.37
C ASN A 350 -16.50 6.85 -3.40
N LYS A 351 -15.41 6.20 -3.83
CA LYS A 351 -14.57 5.32 -3.01
C LYS A 351 -13.92 6.06 -1.85
N PHE A 352 -13.40 7.25 -2.12
CA PHE A 352 -12.85 8.11 -1.07
C PHE A 352 -13.90 8.36 0.01
N GLY A 353 -15.08 8.86 -0.37
CA GLY A 353 -16.16 9.15 0.57
C GLY A 353 -16.69 7.91 1.31
N SER A 354 -16.83 6.78 0.62
CA SER A 354 -17.43 5.56 1.18
C SER A 354 -16.49 4.78 2.09
N ILE A 355 -15.18 4.82 1.82
CA ILE A 355 -14.19 4.03 2.57
C ILE A 355 -13.45 4.90 3.57
N VAL A 356 -12.83 6.01 3.13
CA VAL A 356 -11.89 6.78 3.98
C VAL A 356 -12.58 7.26 5.26
N ARG A 357 -13.76 7.87 5.12
CA ARG A 357 -14.54 8.39 6.24
C ARG A 357 -15.09 7.30 7.14
N THR A 358 -15.63 6.25 6.54
CA THR A 358 -16.28 5.15 7.27
C THR A 358 -15.28 4.29 8.05
N MET A 359 -14.10 4.06 7.46
CA MET A 359 -13.07 3.20 8.03
C MET A 359 -12.09 3.99 8.90
N GLY A 360 -12.09 5.32 8.81
CA GLY A 360 -11.25 6.20 9.62
C GLY A 360 -9.75 6.06 9.33
N VAL A 361 -9.38 5.59 8.13
CA VAL A 361 -7.98 5.36 7.72
C VAL A 361 -7.14 6.63 7.79
N GLY A 362 -5.83 6.49 7.95
CA GLY A 362 -4.92 7.64 8.12
C GLY A 362 -4.47 8.30 6.83
N GLY A 363 -4.81 7.73 5.67
CA GLY A 363 -4.44 8.31 4.39
C GLY A 363 -4.92 7.54 3.17
N VAL A 364 -4.43 7.98 2.03
CA VAL A 364 -4.62 7.39 0.71
C VAL A 364 -3.29 7.36 -0.04
N PHE A 365 -3.18 6.45 -0.99
CA PHE A 365 -2.08 6.44 -1.95
C PHE A 365 -2.56 6.04 -3.33
N ALA A 366 -1.79 6.36 -4.37
CA ALA A 366 -2.10 6.00 -5.75
C ALA A 366 -0.95 5.29 -6.46
N TRP A 367 -1.28 4.20 -7.16
CA TRP A 367 -0.40 3.49 -8.09
C TRP A 367 -0.88 3.70 -9.53
N GLU A 368 -0.12 4.36 -10.40
CA GLU A 368 0.95 5.31 -10.06
C GLU A 368 0.66 6.65 -10.75
N LEU A 369 1.32 7.74 -10.31
CA LEU A 369 0.88 9.10 -10.63
C LEU A 369 0.82 9.37 -12.14
N GLY A 370 1.84 8.95 -12.88
CA GLY A 370 1.92 9.18 -14.31
C GLY A 370 0.89 8.39 -15.13
N SER A 371 0.37 7.31 -14.56
CA SER A 371 -0.57 6.42 -15.23
C SER A 371 -1.94 7.04 -15.39
N ASP A 372 -2.26 8.12 -14.66
CA ASP A 372 -3.57 8.79 -14.67
C ASP A 372 -3.93 9.40 -16.04
N GLY A 373 -2.95 9.54 -16.93
CA GLY A 373 -3.14 10.12 -18.25
C GLY A 373 -3.09 11.65 -18.25
N PRO A 374 -3.20 12.28 -19.43
CA PRO A 374 -2.79 13.68 -19.64
C PRO A 374 -3.60 14.71 -18.85
N GLU A 375 -4.82 14.37 -18.42
CA GLU A 375 -5.70 15.28 -17.68
C GLU A 375 -5.55 15.16 -16.15
N PHE A 376 -4.86 14.13 -15.66
CA PHE A 376 -4.74 13.81 -14.23
C PHE A 376 -6.09 13.81 -13.49
N ALA A 377 -7.10 13.19 -14.11
CA ALA A 377 -8.49 13.29 -13.66
C ALA A 377 -8.75 12.54 -12.34
N ARG A 378 -8.13 11.37 -12.11
CA ARG A 378 -8.29 10.64 -10.85
C ARG A 378 -7.50 11.30 -9.73
N TRP A 379 -6.30 11.78 -10.02
CA TRP A 379 -5.46 12.50 -9.09
C TRP A 379 -6.16 13.78 -8.59
N LYS A 380 -6.74 14.58 -9.49
CA LYS A 380 -7.57 15.74 -9.11
C LYS A 380 -8.76 15.32 -8.25
N ALA A 381 -9.45 14.25 -8.62
CA ALA A 381 -10.57 13.73 -7.85
C ALA A 381 -10.17 13.25 -6.45
N LEU A 382 -9.01 12.61 -6.31
CA LEU A 382 -8.44 12.16 -5.05
C LEU A 382 -8.10 13.35 -4.16
N ASN A 383 -7.42 14.37 -4.71
CA ASN A 383 -7.03 15.57 -3.97
C ASN A 383 -8.21 16.38 -3.44
N VAL A 384 -9.32 16.47 -4.19
CA VAL A 384 -10.57 17.08 -3.68
C VAL A 384 -11.08 16.35 -2.43
N GLY A 385 -10.94 15.02 -2.39
CA GLY A 385 -11.26 14.23 -1.21
C GLY A 385 -10.36 14.57 -0.02
N VAL A 386 -9.04 14.60 -0.25
CA VAL A 386 -8.01 14.89 0.77
C VAL A 386 -8.19 16.28 1.37
N GLU A 387 -8.35 17.32 0.54
CA GLU A 387 -8.60 18.69 1.01
C GLU A 387 -9.86 18.77 1.88
N GLY A 388 -10.87 17.97 1.56
CA GLY A 388 -12.09 17.83 2.35
C GLY A 388 -11.86 17.20 3.73
N GLU A 389 -10.94 16.24 3.86
CA GLU A 389 -10.59 15.63 5.15
C GLU A 389 -9.74 16.56 6.02
N ASP A 390 -8.79 17.28 5.42
CA ASP A 390 -7.96 18.25 6.15
C ASP A 390 -8.79 19.41 6.73
N ALA A 391 -9.94 19.71 6.13
CA ALA A 391 -10.87 20.71 6.60
C ALA A 391 -11.75 20.27 7.80
N VAL A 392 -11.77 18.97 8.17
CA VAL A 392 -12.59 18.45 9.28
C VAL A 392 -11.82 18.58 10.61
N PRO A 393 -12.31 19.34 11.62
CA PRO A 393 -11.67 19.39 12.92
C PRO A 393 -11.63 18.01 13.58
N LYS A 394 -10.44 17.52 13.92
CA LYS A 394 -10.17 16.15 14.43
C LYS A 394 -10.76 15.82 15.81
N ALA A 395 -11.72 16.59 16.31
CA ALA A 395 -12.28 16.50 17.66
C ALA A 395 -13.53 15.61 17.80
N GLN A 396 -13.96 14.87 16.76
CA GLN A 396 -15.15 14.00 16.81
C GLN A 396 -14.96 12.62 16.16
N LYS A 397 -13.85 11.92 16.47
CA LYS A 397 -13.72 10.48 16.20
C LYS A 397 -13.90 9.64 17.47
N SER A 398 -14.86 9.99 18.33
CA SER A 398 -15.31 9.13 19.43
C SER A 398 -16.76 8.70 19.21
N GLU A 399 -16.94 7.38 19.18
CA GLU A 399 -18.21 6.66 19.22
C GLU A 399 -19.07 6.70 17.95
N LEU A 400 -18.77 5.77 17.02
CA LEU A 400 -19.78 5.00 16.28
C LEU A 400 -19.34 3.55 16.16
#